data_AF-I7GHL3-F1
#
_entry.id   AF-I7GHL3-F1
#
_cell.length_a   1.000
_cell.length_b   1.000
_cell.length_c   1.000
_cell.angle_alpha   90.00
_cell.angle_beta   90.00
_cell.angle_gamma   90.00
#
_symmetry.space_group_name_H-M   'P 1'
#
loop_
_entity.id
_entity.type
_entity.pdbx_description
1 polymer ?
#
loop_
_entity_poly.entity_id
_entity_poly.type
_entity_poly.pdbx_seq_one_letter_code
_entity_poly.pdbx_strand_id
1 'polypeptide(L)'
;MYALFLLASLLGAALASPVLGMKECTRGSAVWCQNVKTASDCGAVKHCLQTVWNKPTVKSLPCDICKDVVTAAGDMLKDNATEEEILVYLEKTCDWLPKPNMSASCKEIVDSYLPVILDIIKGEMSRPGEVCSALNLCESLQKHLAELNHQKQLESNKIPELDMTEVVAPFMANIPLLLYPQDSPRSKPQPKDNGDVCQDCIQMVTDIQTAVRTNSTFVQALVEHVKEECDRLGPGMADMCKNYIMPVF
;
A
#
# COMPACT_ATOMS: atom_id res chain seq x y z
N MET A 1 24.09 40.07 50.43
CA MET A 1 23.66 40.28 49.03
C MET A 1 24.48 39.48 48.00
N TYR A 2 25.02 38.31 48.38
CA TYR A 2 25.79 37.42 47.48
C TYR A 2 25.20 36.00 47.37
N ALA A 3 24.13 35.68 48.11
CA ALA A 3 23.50 34.37 48.11
C ALA A 3 22.37 34.21 47.06
N LEU A 4 21.88 35.31 46.48
CA LEU A 4 20.80 35.28 45.47
C LEU A 4 21.31 35.15 44.03
N PHE A 5 22.59 35.42 43.77
CA PHE A 5 23.16 35.33 42.41
C PHE A 5 23.68 33.93 42.03
N LEU A 6 23.82 33.01 42.99
CA LEU A 6 24.32 31.65 42.72
C LEU A 6 23.21 30.65 42.34
N LEU A 7 21.93 31.02 42.45
CA LEU A 7 20.80 30.17 42.06
C LEU A 7 20.37 30.35 40.59
N ALA A 8 20.87 31.38 39.90
CA ALA A 8 20.52 31.64 38.50
C ALA A 8 21.34 30.83 37.49
N SER A 9 22.38 30.12 37.93
CA SER A 9 23.32 29.41 37.05
C SER A 9 23.01 27.92 36.82
N LEU A 10 21.91 27.38 37.37
CA LEU A 10 21.53 25.97 37.23
C LEU A 10 20.39 25.70 36.23
N LEU A 11 19.86 26.71 35.55
CA LEU A 11 18.82 26.57 34.53
C LEU A 11 19.34 27.05 33.17
N GLY A 12 20.12 26.22 32.49
CA GLY A 12 20.63 26.63 31.17
C GLY A 12 21.53 25.67 30.41
N ALA A 13 21.57 24.38 30.75
CA ALA A 13 22.08 23.37 29.82
C ALA A 13 20.87 22.70 29.16
N ALA A 14 20.19 23.43 28.28
CA ALA A 14 19.33 22.78 27.31
C ALA A 14 20.24 21.89 26.44
N LEU A 15 20.07 20.57 26.56
CA LEU A 15 20.69 19.60 25.67
C LEU A 15 20.14 19.86 24.25
N ALA A 16 20.79 20.76 23.51
CA ALA A 16 20.58 20.90 22.09
C ALA A 16 21.14 19.65 21.42
N SER A 17 20.31 18.61 21.37
CA SER A 17 20.55 17.44 20.52
C SER A 17 20.61 17.93 19.06
N PRO A 18 21.46 17.36 18.21
CA PRO A 18 21.60 17.82 16.84
C PRO A 18 20.25 17.75 16.12
N VAL A 19 19.76 18.90 15.66
CA VAL A 19 18.53 19.09 14.87
C VAL A 19 18.74 18.59 13.44
N LEU A 20 19.12 17.32 13.29
CA LEU A 20 19.28 16.66 12.00
C LEU A 20 18.01 15.88 11.60
N GLY A 21 17.19 15.45 12.56
CA GLY A 21 15.91 14.77 12.31
C GLY A 21 14.78 15.68 11.79
N MET A 22 14.81 16.98 12.10
CA MET A 22 13.71 17.90 11.76
C MET A 22 13.64 18.26 10.27
N LYS A 23 14.75 18.17 9.51
CA LYS A 23 14.78 18.54 8.09
C LYS A 23 13.94 17.61 7.22
N GLU A 24 13.88 16.33 7.59
CA GLU A 24 13.12 15.33 6.83
C GLU A 24 11.62 15.47 7.11
N CYS A 25 11.25 15.77 8.35
CA CYS A 25 9.86 15.96 8.77
C CYS A 25 9.18 17.19 8.15
N THR A 26 9.94 18.18 7.67
CA THR A 26 9.38 19.36 6.97
C THR A 26 8.99 19.09 5.51
N ARG A 27 9.28 17.90 4.96
CA ARG A 27 8.99 17.55 3.56
C ARG A 27 7.55 17.06 3.31
N GLY A 28 6.68 17.09 4.32
CA GLY A 28 5.22 16.83 4.18
C GLY A 28 4.81 15.35 4.19
N SER A 29 3.49 15.08 3.99
CA SER A 29 2.78 13.76 4.02
C SER A 29 3.45 12.66 3.25
N ALA A 30 4.01 12.97 2.08
CA ALA A 30 4.71 11.98 1.29
C ALA A 30 5.95 11.40 2.01
N VAL A 31 6.63 12.18 2.86
CA VAL A 31 7.90 11.78 3.50
C VAL A 31 7.68 11.18 4.87
N TRP A 32 7.02 11.88 5.79
CA TRP A 32 6.76 11.34 7.12
C TRP A 32 5.80 10.13 7.12
N CYS A 33 4.96 9.91 6.11
CA CYS A 33 4.10 8.70 6.02
C CYS A 33 4.66 7.60 5.12
N GLN A 34 5.93 7.69 4.72
CA GLN A 34 6.56 6.68 3.88
C GLN A 34 6.67 5.33 4.58
N ASN A 35 6.92 5.32 5.89
CA ASN A 35 7.00 4.13 6.72
C ASN A 35 6.76 4.49 8.20
N VAL A 36 6.54 3.47 9.02
CA VAL A 36 6.27 3.63 10.46
C VAL A 36 7.40 4.37 11.19
N LYS A 37 8.67 4.09 10.87
CA LYS A 37 9.82 4.68 11.56
C LYS A 37 9.87 6.19 11.35
N THR A 38 9.80 6.64 10.10
CA THR A 38 9.78 8.06 9.78
C THR A 38 8.55 8.76 10.37
N ALA A 39 7.39 8.08 10.37
CA ALA A 39 6.18 8.64 10.99
C ALA A 39 6.34 8.80 12.50
N SER A 40 6.98 7.85 13.16
CA SER A 40 7.29 7.90 14.60
C SER A 40 8.28 9.02 14.92
N ASP A 41 9.41 9.06 14.21
CA ASP A 41 10.45 10.08 14.41
C ASP A 41 9.92 11.50 14.20
N CYS A 42 8.93 11.67 13.31
CA CYS A 42 8.30 12.95 13.02
C CYS A 42 7.01 13.22 13.83
N GLY A 43 6.59 12.35 14.75
CA GLY A 43 5.35 12.52 15.52
C GLY A 43 4.07 12.51 14.66
N ALA A 44 4.12 11.86 13.49
CA ALA A 44 3.12 11.86 12.45
C ALA A 44 2.21 10.63 12.43
N VAL A 45 2.50 9.61 13.25
CA VAL A 45 1.88 8.27 13.17
C VAL A 45 0.36 8.35 13.07
N LYS A 46 -0.28 9.13 13.94
CA LYS A 46 -1.73 9.33 13.95
C LYS A 46 -2.26 9.95 12.65
N HIS A 47 -1.55 10.94 12.11
CA HIS A 47 -1.90 11.51 10.81
C HIS A 47 -1.81 10.45 9.72
N CYS A 48 -0.69 9.75 9.62
CA CYS A 48 -0.46 8.73 8.59
C CYS A 48 -1.48 7.60 8.65
N LEU A 49 -1.83 7.14 9.84
CA LEU A 49 -2.92 6.20 10.08
C LEU A 49 -4.24 6.67 9.47
N GLN A 50 -4.66 7.88 9.82
CA GLN A 50 -5.99 8.39 9.52
C GLN A 50 -6.14 8.95 8.11
N THR A 51 -5.05 9.30 7.44
CA THR A 51 -5.10 10.02 6.16
C THR A 51 -4.39 9.31 5.02
N VAL A 52 -3.47 8.37 5.30
CA VAL A 52 -2.65 7.71 4.27
C VAL A 52 -2.85 6.20 4.29
N TRP A 53 -2.65 5.54 5.43
CA TRP A 53 -2.62 4.08 5.53
C TRP A 53 -4.00 3.43 5.64
N ASN A 54 -5.05 4.20 5.93
CA ASN A 54 -6.43 3.70 5.92
C ASN A 54 -7.10 3.71 4.52
N LYS A 55 -6.38 4.10 3.48
CA LYS A 55 -6.92 4.22 2.12
C LYS A 55 -7.17 2.85 1.49
N PRO A 56 -8.08 2.76 0.50
CA PRO A 56 -8.26 1.53 -0.27
C PRO A 56 -6.95 1.09 -0.92
N THR A 57 -6.68 -0.21 -0.91
CA THR A 57 -5.44 -0.82 -1.42
C THR A 57 -5.74 -1.76 -2.58
N VAL A 58 -4.77 -1.92 -3.48
CA VAL A 58 -4.84 -2.96 -4.52
C VAL A 58 -4.65 -4.33 -3.92
N LYS A 59 -5.31 -5.35 -4.49
CA LYS A 59 -5.08 -6.74 -4.10
C LYS A 59 -3.74 -7.19 -4.63
N SER A 60 -2.92 -7.76 -3.74
CA SER A 60 -1.64 -8.34 -4.10
C SER A 60 -1.31 -9.45 -3.09
N LEU A 61 -0.62 -10.49 -3.55
CA LEU A 61 -0.21 -11.59 -2.68
C LEU A 61 0.56 -11.11 -1.43
N PRO A 62 1.54 -10.17 -1.53
CA PRO A 62 2.22 -9.64 -0.34
C PRO A 62 1.29 -8.90 0.62
N CYS A 63 0.31 -8.15 0.10
CA CYS A 63 -0.66 -7.42 0.91
C CYS A 63 -1.61 -8.37 1.65
N ASP A 64 -2.08 -9.43 0.97
CA ASP A 64 -3.01 -10.40 1.54
C ASP A 64 -2.31 -11.25 2.61
N ILE A 65 -1.09 -11.73 2.35
CA ILE A 65 -0.28 -12.44 3.36
C ILE A 65 -0.04 -11.56 4.58
N CYS A 66 0.31 -10.28 4.38
CA CYS A 66 0.51 -9.36 5.49
C CYS A 66 -0.76 -9.23 6.35
N LYS A 67 -1.92 -9.06 5.71
CA LYS A 67 -3.19 -8.91 6.42
C LYS A 67 -3.53 -10.16 7.23
N ASP A 68 -3.27 -11.35 6.68
CA ASP A 68 -3.50 -12.61 7.39
C ASP A 68 -2.57 -12.75 8.60
N VAL A 69 -1.28 -12.43 8.44
CA VAL A 69 -0.29 -12.46 9.54
C VAL A 69 -0.67 -11.46 10.64
N VAL A 70 -1.01 -10.23 10.28
CA VAL A 70 -1.41 -9.19 11.25
C VAL A 70 -2.71 -9.57 11.95
N THR A 71 -3.65 -10.20 11.24
CA THR A 71 -4.90 -10.69 11.85
C THR A 71 -4.61 -11.81 12.85
N ALA A 72 -3.82 -12.81 12.46
CA ALA A 72 -3.45 -13.91 13.34
C ALA A 72 -2.69 -13.43 14.58
N ALA A 73 -1.72 -12.52 14.41
CA ALA A 73 -0.99 -11.92 15.53
C ALA A 73 -1.93 -11.12 16.46
N GLY A 74 -2.86 -10.36 15.88
CA GLY A 74 -3.87 -9.61 16.63
C GLY A 74 -4.83 -10.51 17.40
N ASP A 75 -5.19 -11.67 16.87
CA ASP A 75 -6.05 -12.63 17.56
C ASP A 75 -5.30 -13.34 18.69
N MET A 76 -4.03 -13.71 18.50
CA MET A 76 -3.18 -14.24 19.57
C MET A 76 -3.00 -13.23 20.72
N LEU A 77 -2.89 -11.93 20.41
CA LEU A 77 -2.82 -10.86 21.39
C LEU A 77 -4.11 -10.71 22.23
N LYS A 78 -5.29 -10.92 21.62
CA LYS A 78 -6.57 -10.88 22.34
C LYS A 78 -6.72 -12.02 23.35
N ASP A 79 -5.99 -13.11 23.17
CA ASP A 79 -5.98 -14.26 24.07
C ASP A 79 -5.05 -14.08 25.29
N ASN A 80 -4.60 -12.84 25.55
CA ASN A 80 -3.64 -12.45 26.61
C ASN A 80 -2.22 -13.01 26.42
N ALA A 81 -1.79 -13.26 25.18
CA ALA A 81 -0.38 -13.55 24.92
C ALA A 81 0.52 -12.40 25.37
N THR A 82 1.62 -12.70 26.04
CA THR A 82 2.60 -11.68 26.44
C THR A 82 3.45 -11.24 25.23
N GLU A 83 4.06 -10.05 25.31
CA GLU A 83 4.97 -9.58 24.27
C GLU A 83 6.13 -10.54 24.04
N GLU A 84 6.65 -11.13 25.12
CA GLU A 84 7.66 -12.18 25.08
C GLU A 84 7.19 -13.44 24.36
N GLU A 85 5.94 -13.88 24.57
CA GLU A 85 5.38 -15.05 23.89
C GLU A 85 5.28 -14.81 22.37
N ILE A 86 4.93 -13.59 21.97
CA ILE A 86 4.83 -13.19 20.56
C ILE A 86 6.19 -13.08 19.92
N LEU A 87 7.17 -12.51 20.63
CA LEU A 87 8.56 -12.45 20.17
C LEU A 87 9.09 -13.86 19.91
N VAL A 88 8.94 -14.78 20.88
CA VAL A 88 9.41 -16.18 20.74
C VAL A 88 8.72 -16.87 19.56
N TYR A 89 7.44 -16.61 19.34
CA TYR A 89 6.71 -17.20 18.21
C TYR A 89 7.24 -16.71 16.86
N LEU A 90 7.50 -15.40 16.73
CA LEU A 90 8.02 -14.80 15.50
C LEU A 90 9.47 -15.17 15.24
N GLU A 91 10.33 -15.19 16.26
CA GLU A 91 11.72 -15.67 16.14
C GLU A 91 11.75 -17.13 15.69
N LYS A 92 10.92 -17.98 16.29
CA LYS A 92 10.79 -19.37 15.89
C LYS A 92 10.36 -19.45 14.43
N THR A 93 9.39 -18.66 13.99
CA THR A 93 8.96 -18.60 12.59
C THR A 93 10.11 -18.22 11.65
N CYS A 94 10.96 -17.27 12.04
CA CYS A 94 12.16 -16.93 11.28
C CYS A 94 13.15 -18.10 11.17
N ASP A 95 13.22 -18.99 12.15
CA ASP A 95 14.07 -20.19 12.12
C ASP A 95 13.58 -21.27 11.13
N TRP A 96 12.29 -21.27 10.77
CA TRP A 96 11.74 -22.20 9.76
C TRP A 96 12.10 -21.82 8.32
N LEU A 97 12.68 -20.63 8.10
CA LEU A 97 13.03 -20.18 6.76
C LEU A 97 14.22 -21.00 6.20
N PRO A 98 14.09 -21.55 4.98
CA PRO A 98 15.05 -22.53 4.46
C PRO A 98 16.42 -21.94 4.11
N LYS A 99 16.55 -20.61 4.03
CA LYS A 99 17.79 -19.93 3.70
C LYS A 99 18.30 -19.09 4.89
N PRO A 100 19.59 -19.21 5.27
CA PRO A 100 20.16 -18.48 6.42
C PRO A 100 20.03 -16.96 6.31
N ASN A 101 20.18 -16.40 5.10
CA ASN A 101 20.05 -14.97 4.88
C ASN A 101 18.60 -14.47 5.05
N MET A 102 17.61 -15.30 4.73
CA MET A 102 16.20 -14.98 4.94
C MET A 102 15.84 -15.06 6.43
N SER A 103 16.37 -16.07 7.14
CA SER A 103 16.21 -16.20 8.59
C SER A 103 16.82 -15.00 9.33
N ALA A 104 18.05 -14.62 8.99
CA ALA A 104 18.72 -13.46 9.60
C ALA A 104 17.98 -12.15 9.36
N SER A 105 17.55 -11.90 8.12
CA SER A 105 16.81 -10.68 7.77
C SER A 105 15.42 -10.64 8.41
N CYS A 106 14.76 -11.80 8.56
CA CYS A 106 13.52 -11.93 9.31
C CYS A 106 13.69 -11.56 10.78
N LYS A 107 14.74 -12.08 11.45
CA LYS A 107 15.03 -11.75 12.85
C LYS A 107 15.33 -10.27 13.04
N GLU A 108 16.12 -9.67 12.15
CA GLU A 108 16.41 -8.23 12.19
C GLU A 108 15.13 -7.38 12.08
N ILE A 109 14.18 -7.81 11.24
CA ILE A 109 12.87 -7.16 11.11
C ILE A 109 12.05 -7.34 12.38
N VAL A 110 11.98 -8.56 12.94
CA VAL A 110 11.27 -8.82 14.20
C VAL A 110 11.83 -7.95 15.32
N ASP A 111 13.14 -7.93 15.52
CA ASP A 111 13.79 -7.13 16.56
C ASP A 111 13.57 -5.63 16.40
N SER A 112 13.62 -5.14 15.15
CA SER A 112 13.54 -3.71 14.84
C SER A 112 12.12 -3.16 14.87
N TYR A 113 11.13 -3.95 14.47
CA TYR A 113 9.77 -3.47 14.22
C TYR A 113 8.75 -4.03 15.21
N LEU A 114 8.95 -5.20 15.81
CA LEU A 114 7.99 -5.79 16.74
C LEU A 114 7.66 -4.88 17.93
N PRO A 115 8.61 -4.21 18.61
CA PRO A 115 8.28 -3.31 19.72
C PRO A 115 7.39 -2.15 19.28
N VAL A 116 7.71 -1.56 18.13
CA VAL A 116 6.92 -0.46 17.55
C VAL A 116 5.53 -0.95 17.14
N ILE A 117 5.42 -2.15 16.56
CA ILE A 117 4.15 -2.77 16.18
C ILE A 117 3.30 -3.06 17.42
N LEU A 118 3.88 -3.59 18.49
CA LEU A 118 3.16 -3.87 19.75
C LEU A 118 2.67 -2.59 20.43
N ASP A 119 3.50 -1.54 20.48
CA ASP A 119 3.10 -0.21 20.97
C ASP A 119 1.94 0.37 20.14
N ILE A 120 2.01 0.18 18.82
CA ILE A 120 1.00 0.62 17.87
C ILE A 120 -0.31 -0.16 18.04
N ILE A 121 -0.25 -1.49 18.26
CA ILE A 121 -1.42 -2.35 18.50
C ILE A 121 -2.07 -2.06 19.86
N LYS A 122 -1.27 -1.85 20.91
CA LYS A 122 -1.74 -1.45 22.24
C LYS A 122 -2.32 -0.04 22.24
N GLY A 123 -1.80 0.84 21.39
CA GLY A 123 -2.15 2.26 21.32
C GLY A 123 -3.37 2.56 20.48
N GLU A 124 -3.32 2.36 19.14
CA GLU A 124 -4.32 2.94 18.22
C GLU A 124 -4.47 2.23 16.84
N MET A 125 -3.71 1.17 16.50
CA MET A 125 -3.77 0.53 15.17
C MET A 125 -3.97 -1.00 15.28
N SER A 126 -5.22 -1.43 15.16
CA SER A 126 -5.60 -2.85 15.15
C SER A 126 -6.09 -3.33 13.78
N ARG A 127 -6.09 -2.45 12.76
CA ARG A 127 -6.65 -2.74 11.44
C ARG A 127 -5.55 -3.30 10.53
N PRO A 128 -5.66 -4.55 10.02
CA PRO A 128 -4.63 -5.17 9.19
C PRO A 128 -4.24 -4.34 7.97
N GLY A 129 -5.20 -3.67 7.34
CA GLY A 129 -4.94 -2.81 6.18
C GLY A 129 -4.05 -1.60 6.49
N GLU A 130 -4.17 -1.00 7.68
CA GLU A 130 -3.38 0.17 8.09
C GLU A 130 -1.94 -0.25 8.38
N VAL A 131 -1.76 -1.34 9.14
CA VAL A 131 -0.44 -1.92 9.44
C VAL A 131 0.28 -2.28 8.14
N CYS A 132 -0.38 -3.02 7.25
CA CYS A 132 0.23 -3.49 6.02
C CYS A 132 0.53 -2.36 5.01
N SER A 133 -0.24 -1.28 5.03
CA SER A 133 0.08 -0.07 4.25
C SER A 133 1.27 0.67 4.84
N ALA A 134 1.38 0.74 6.17
CA ALA A 134 2.52 1.37 6.84
C ALA A 134 3.84 0.62 6.65
N LEU A 135 3.76 -0.70 6.42
CA LEU A 135 4.87 -1.57 6.03
C LEU A 135 5.16 -1.57 4.52
N ASN A 136 4.44 -0.77 3.71
CA ASN A 136 4.51 -0.76 2.25
C ASN A 136 4.23 -2.12 1.57
N LEU A 137 3.56 -3.05 2.27
CA LEU A 137 3.14 -4.34 1.70
C LEU A 137 1.81 -4.23 0.96
N CYS A 138 0.99 -3.24 1.31
CA CYS A 138 -0.22 -2.87 0.60
C CYS A 138 -0.06 -1.51 -0.09
N GLU A 139 -0.13 -1.50 -1.42
CA GLU A 139 -0.12 -0.27 -2.20
C GLU A 139 -1.53 0.34 -2.26
N SER A 140 -1.61 1.67 -2.09
CA SER A 140 -2.89 2.37 -2.20
C SER A 140 -3.39 2.37 -3.65
N LEU A 141 -4.70 2.15 -3.81
CA LEU A 141 -5.35 2.16 -5.12
C LEU A 141 -5.11 3.48 -5.87
N GLN A 142 -5.11 4.59 -5.15
CA GLN A 142 -4.82 5.90 -5.73
C GLN A 142 -3.42 5.97 -6.34
N LYS A 143 -2.40 5.48 -5.62
CA LYS A 143 -1.02 5.46 -6.12
C LYS A 143 -0.91 4.54 -7.33
N HIS A 144 -1.48 3.35 -7.26
CA HIS A 144 -1.47 2.37 -8.35
C HIS A 144 -2.12 2.92 -9.63
N LEU A 145 -3.28 3.58 -9.51
CA LEU A 145 -3.95 4.21 -10.65
C LEU A 145 -3.16 5.40 -11.21
N ALA A 146 -2.49 6.19 -10.36
CA ALA A 146 -1.64 7.28 -10.81
C ALA A 146 -0.44 6.75 -11.62
N GLU A 147 0.18 5.66 -11.19
CA GLU A 147 1.29 5.00 -11.88
C GLU A 147 0.84 4.48 -13.26
N LEU A 148 -0.31 3.78 -13.32
CA LEU A 148 -0.89 3.27 -14.56
C LEU A 148 -1.24 4.39 -15.56
N ASN A 149 -1.80 5.49 -15.08
CA ASN A 149 -2.09 6.66 -15.92
C ASN A 149 -0.80 7.29 -16.44
N HIS A 150 0.24 7.39 -15.62
CA HIS A 150 1.53 7.94 -16.03
C HIS A 150 2.21 7.04 -17.08
N GLN A 151 2.10 5.71 -16.92
CA GLN A 151 2.63 4.75 -17.89
C GLN A 151 1.92 4.84 -19.24
N LYS A 152 0.58 4.95 -19.26
CA LYS A 152 -0.20 5.19 -20.50
C LYS A 152 0.18 6.48 -21.21
N GLN A 153 0.53 7.53 -20.46
CA GLN A 153 1.00 8.80 -21.03
C GLN A 153 2.41 8.68 -21.64
N LEU A 154 3.27 7.83 -21.07
CA LEU A 154 4.64 7.61 -21.56
C LEU A 154 4.68 6.70 -22.80
N GLU A 155 3.71 5.78 -22.95
CA GLU A 155 3.56 4.91 -24.12
C GLU A 155 2.84 5.60 -25.30
N SER A 156 2.31 6.81 -25.06
CA SER A 156 1.65 7.63 -26.07
C SER A 156 2.62 8.64 -26.67
N ASN A 157 2.84 8.58 -27.99
CA ASN A 157 3.55 9.64 -28.73
C ASN A 157 2.74 10.96 -28.85
N LYS A 158 1.53 11.02 -28.27
CA LYS A 158 0.71 12.22 -28.23
C LYS A 158 1.16 13.07 -27.05
N ILE A 159 1.49 14.34 -27.31
CA ILE A 159 1.73 15.32 -26.25
C ILE A 159 0.48 15.33 -25.36
N PRO A 160 0.60 15.05 -24.05
CA PRO A 160 -0.55 15.10 -23.14
C PRO A 160 -1.11 16.51 -23.16
N GLU A 161 -2.38 16.67 -23.56
CA GLU A 161 -3.12 17.90 -23.28
C GLU A 161 -3.43 17.91 -21.78
N LEU A 162 -2.47 18.37 -20.97
CA LEU A 162 -2.68 18.57 -19.55
C LEU A 162 -3.63 19.77 -19.38
N ASP A 163 -4.88 19.49 -19.03
CA ASP A 163 -5.77 20.52 -18.54
C ASP A 163 -5.34 20.90 -17.12
N MET A 164 -4.50 21.93 -17.05
CA MET A 164 -3.99 22.47 -15.80
C MET A 164 -5.12 22.96 -14.89
N THR A 165 -6.36 23.16 -15.38
CA THR A 165 -7.48 23.58 -14.54
C THR A 165 -7.91 22.51 -13.54
N GLU A 166 -7.75 21.22 -13.86
CA GLU A 166 -8.13 20.11 -12.97
C GLU A 166 -7.10 19.90 -11.85
N VAL A 167 -5.82 20.19 -12.12
CA VAL A 167 -4.71 20.01 -11.16
C VAL A 167 -4.72 21.07 -10.04
N VAL A 168 -5.25 22.28 -10.31
CA VAL A 168 -5.37 23.37 -9.31
C VAL A 168 -6.76 23.47 -8.65
N ALA A 169 -7.68 22.56 -8.96
CA ALA A 169 -9.10 22.60 -8.57
C ALA A 169 -9.45 22.20 -7.11
N PRO A 170 -8.54 22.30 -6.14
CA PRO A 170 -8.99 22.60 -4.77
C PRO A 170 -8.35 23.86 -4.16
N PHE A 171 -7.31 24.44 -4.76
CA PHE A 171 -6.55 25.55 -4.14
C PHE A 171 -6.95 26.95 -4.63
N MET A 172 -7.66 27.05 -5.77
CA MET A 172 -7.99 28.34 -6.42
C MET A 172 -9.45 28.81 -6.21
N ALA A 173 -10.26 28.09 -5.44
CA ALA A 173 -11.70 28.37 -5.31
C ALA A 173 -12.04 29.73 -4.65
N ASN A 174 -11.07 30.42 -4.04
CA ASN A 174 -11.27 31.68 -3.32
C ASN A 174 -10.51 32.90 -3.89
N ILE A 175 -10.01 32.83 -5.14
CA ILE A 175 -9.37 33.99 -5.78
C ILE A 175 -10.36 34.65 -6.77
N PRO A 176 -10.58 35.98 -6.72
CA PRO A 176 -11.47 36.67 -7.65
C PRO A 176 -11.05 36.46 -9.12
N LEU A 177 -12.05 36.22 -9.98
CA LEU A 177 -11.95 35.93 -11.42
C LEU A 177 -11.33 37.09 -12.24
N LEU A 178 -10.03 37.35 -12.09
CA LEU A 178 -9.29 38.34 -12.88
C LEU A 178 -8.21 37.75 -13.77
N LEU A 179 -8.08 36.41 -13.85
CA LEU A 179 -7.00 35.75 -14.60
C LEU A 179 -7.44 34.83 -15.75
N TYR A 180 -8.74 34.72 -16.06
CA TYR A 180 -9.19 33.91 -17.21
C TYR A 180 -9.87 34.78 -18.28
N PRO A 181 -9.29 34.90 -19.48
CA PRO A 181 -9.99 35.39 -20.65
C PRO A 181 -11.02 34.35 -21.13
N GLN A 182 -12.23 34.78 -21.44
CA GLN A 182 -13.24 33.97 -22.13
C GLN A 182 -13.06 34.13 -23.64
N ASP A 183 -12.79 33.06 -24.38
CA ASP A 183 -13.01 33.05 -25.83
C ASP A 183 -13.35 31.65 -26.41
N SER A 184 -14.61 31.55 -26.84
CA SER A 184 -15.17 31.08 -28.14
C SER A 184 -15.04 29.61 -28.66
N PRO A 185 -16.06 29.07 -29.36
CA PRO A 185 -16.15 27.65 -29.72
C PRO A 185 -15.42 27.34 -31.04
N ARG A 186 -14.60 26.29 -31.05
CA ARG A 186 -14.10 25.67 -32.30
C ARG A 186 -14.22 24.15 -32.25
N SER A 187 -15.34 23.64 -32.73
CA SER A 187 -15.46 22.28 -33.23
C SER A 187 -14.87 22.19 -34.64
N LYS A 188 -13.94 21.27 -34.87
CA LYS A 188 -13.70 20.67 -36.19
C LYS A 188 -13.98 19.16 -36.09
N PRO A 189 -14.70 18.56 -37.05
CA PRO A 189 -14.98 17.12 -37.03
C PRO A 189 -13.73 16.34 -37.47
N GLN A 190 -13.29 15.40 -36.63
CA GLN A 190 -12.26 14.42 -36.97
C GLN A 190 -12.92 13.15 -37.56
N PRO A 191 -12.27 12.43 -38.49
CA PRO A 191 -12.86 11.27 -39.16
C PRO A 191 -13.06 10.11 -38.17
N LYS A 192 -14.21 9.44 -38.26
CA LYS A 192 -14.46 8.18 -37.54
C LYS A 192 -13.58 7.09 -38.14
N ASP A 193 -12.50 6.77 -37.44
CA ASP A 193 -11.86 5.46 -37.58
C ASP A 193 -12.65 4.46 -36.73
N ASN A 194 -13.27 3.51 -37.39
CA ASN A 194 -14.26 2.60 -36.80
C ASN A 194 -13.54 1.32 -36.35
N GLY A 195 -12.63 1.47 -35.39
CA GLY A 195 -11.75 0.40 -34.90
C GLY A 195 -11.50 0.51 -33.40
N ASP A 196 -12.58 0.45 -32.61
CA ASP A 196 -12.49 0.55 -31.16
C ASP A 196 -12.30 -0.84 -30.53
N VAL A 197 -11.04 -1.27 -30.41
CA VAL A 197 -10.60 -2.52 -29.74
C VAL A 197 -11.22 -2.69 -28.34
N CYS A 198 -11.63 -1.57 -27.71
CA CYS A 198 -12.31 -1.58 -26.43
C CYS A 198 -13.69 -2.26 -26.49
N GLN A 199 -14.44 -2.12 -27.58
CA GLN A 199 -15.74 -2.77 -27.71
C GLN A 199 -15.62 -4.28 -27.89
N ASP A 200 -14.66 -4.72 -28.70
CA ASP A 200 -14.39 -6.15 -28.87
C ASP A 200 -13.91 -6.78 -27.55
N CYS A 201 -13.13 -6.05 -26.75
CA CYS A 201 -12.72 -6.49 -25.42
C CYS A 201 -13.91 -6.59 -24.45
N ILE A 202 -14.79 -5.58 -24.43
CA ILE A 202 -16.02 -5.59 -23.61
C ILE A 202 -16.90 -6.77 -24.00
N GLN A 203 -17.07 -7.00 -25.31
CA GLN A 203 -17.87 -8.10 -25.82
C GLN A 203 -17.25 -9.45 -25.44
N MET A 204 -15.95 -9.63 -25.64
CA MET A 204 -15.23 -10.85 -25.28
C MET A 204 -15.36 -11.18 -23.79
N VAL A 205 -15.17 -10.19 -22.91
CA VAL A 205 -15.31 -10.39 -21.46
C VAL A 205 -16.75 -10.75 -21.10
N THR A 206 -17.73 -10.11 -21.72
CA THR A 206 -19.16 -10.38 -21.50
C THR A 206 -19.54 -11.78 -21.95
N ASP A 207 -19.00 -12.24 -23.08
CA ASP A 207 -19.24 -13.57 -23.64
C ASP A 207 -18.62 -14.65 -22.74
N ILE A 208 -17.39 -14.43 -22.26
CA ILE A 208 -16.74 -15.33 -21.28
C ILE A 208 -17.56 -15.41 -20.00
N GLN A 209 -17.99 -14.28 -19.43
CA GLN A 209 -18.81 -14.26 -18.22
C GLN A 209 -20.15 -14.99 -18.41
N THR A 210 -20.74 -14.87 -19.60
CA THR A 210 -21.99 -15.56 -19.93
C THR A 210 -21.76 -17.07 -20.08
N ALA A 211 -20.73 -17.48 -20.80
CA ALA A 211 -20.38 -18.88 -21.00
C ALA A 211 -20.07 -19.58 -19.66
N VAL A 212 -19.34 -18.93 -18.75
CA VAL A 212 -19.08 -19.46 -17.40
C VAL A 212 -20.37 -19.69 -16.61
N ARG A 213 -21.40 -18.84 -16.78
CA ARG A 213 -22.66 -18.95 -16.06
C ARG A 213 -23.64 -19.97 -16.64
N THR A 214 -23.65 -20.15 -17.96
CA THR A 214 -24.71 -20.89 -18.66
C THR A 214 -24.24 -22.17 -19.33
N ASN A 215 -22.93 -22.38 -19.48
CA ASN A 215 -22.36 -23.51 -20.21
C ASN A 215 -21.39 -24.30 -19.32
N SER A 216 -21.93 -25.31 -18.63
CA SER A 216 -21.15 -26.18 -17.73
C SER A 216 -20.02 -26.92 -18.45
N THR A 217 -20.20 -27.26 -19.73
CA THR A 217 -19.18 -27.96 -20.52
C THR A 217 -17.98 -27.05 -20.82
N PHE A 218 -18.22 -25.76 -21.06
CA PHE A 218 -17.16 -24.76 -21.21
C PHE A 218 -16.34 -24.62 -19.92
N VAL A 219 -17.01 -24.56 -18.76
CA VAL A 219 -16.34 -24.50 -17.45
C VAL A 219 -15.51 -25.75 -17.19
N GLN A 220 -16.05 -26.94 -17.50
CA GLN A 220 -15.31 -28.20 -17.34
C GLN A 220 -14.04 -28.24 -18.21
N ALA A 221 -14.15 -27.86 -19.49
CA ALA A 221 -13.00 -27.80 -20.40
C ALA A 221 -11.94 -26.78 -19.95
N LEU A 222 -12.39 -25.62 -19.44
CA LEU A 222 -11.49 -24.60 -18.91
C LEU A 222 -10.75 -25.11 -17.66
N VAL A 223 -11.45 -25.79 -16.74
CA VAL A 223 -10.84 -26.38 -15.55
C VAL A 223 -9.82 -27.46 -15.92
N GLU A 224 -10.12 -28.30 -16.90
CA GLU A 224 -9.16 -29.30 -17.40
C GLU A 224 -7.91 -28.65 -17.99
N HIS A 225 -8.08 -27.62 -18.81
CA HIS A 225 -6.95 -26.90 -19.40
C HIS A 225 -6.05 -26.27 -18.32
N VAL A 226 -6.64 -25.67 -17.28
CA VAL A 226 -5.87 -25.09 -16.17
C VAL A 226 -5.16 -26.18 -15.35
N LYS A 227 -5.77 -27.36 -15.19
CA LYS A 227 -5.10 -28.50 -14.52
C LYS A 227 -3.88 -28.99 -15.30
N GLU A 228 -3.96 -29.04 -16.63
CA GLU A 228 -2.81 -29.39 -17.49
C GLU A 228 -1.68 -28.38 -17.33
N GLU A 229 -2.00 -27.08 -17.29
CA GLU A 229 -0.99 -26.04 -17.04
C GLU A 229 -0.38 -26.15 -15.63
N CYS A 230 -1.18 -26.51 -14.61
CA CYS A 230 -0.66 -26.80 -13.29
C CYS A 230 0.34 -27.99 -13.30
N ASP A 231 0.09 -29.03 -14.09
CA ASP A 231 1.00 -30.19 -14.20
C ASP A 231 2.37 -29.83 -14.77
N ARG A 232 2.47 -28.73 -15.52
CA ARG A 232 3.74 -28.24 -16.08
C ARG A 232 4.63 -27.56 -15.04
N LEU A 233 4.12 -27.25 -13.84
CA LEU A 233 4.85 -26.57 -12.76
C LEU A 233 5.78 -27.49 -11.95
N GLY A 234 5.73 -28.82 -12.20
CA GLY A 234 6.58 -29.80 -11.52
C GLY A 234 6.01 -30.28 -10.16
N PRO A 235 6.61 -31.35 -9.58
CA PRO A 235 6.09 -31.98 -8.37
C PRO A 235 6.16 -31.04 -7.17
N GLY A 236 5.03 -30.86 -6.48
CA GLY A 236 4.85 -29.95 -5.34
C GLY A 236 4.05 -28.68 -5.65
N MET A 237 4.39 -27.97 -6.75
CA MET A 237 3.64 -26.78 -7.18
C MET A 237 2.36 -27.15 -7.95
N ALA A 238 2.38 -28.26 -8.68
CA ALA A 238 1.20 -28.77 -9.38
C ALA A 238 0.03 -29.03 -8.43
N ASP A 239 0.27 -29.64 -7.26
CA ASP A 239 -0.78 -29.98 -6.29
C ASP A 239 -1.35 -28.73 -5.61
N MET A 240 -0.50 -27.76 -5.24
CA MET A 240 -0.97 -26.47 -4.71
C MET A 240 -1.80 -25.70 -5.75
N CYS A 241 -1.34 -25.67 -7.00
CA CYS A 241 -2.05 -25.03 -8.12
C CYS A 241 -3.44 -25.65 -8.31
N LYS A 242 -3.54 -26.98 -8.36
CA LYS A 242 -4.82 -27.70 -8.49
C LYS A 242 -5.75 -27.46 -7.29
N ASN A 243 -5.21 -27.44 -6.08
CA ASN A 243 -6.02 -27.19 -4.87
C ASN A 243 -6.52 -25.74 -4.77
N TYR A 244 -5.81 -24.77 -5.35
CA TYR A 244 -6.21 -23.36 -5.35
C TYR A 244 -7.29 -23.05 -6.40
N ILE A 245 -7.30 -23.76 -7.54
CA ILE A 245 -8.29 -23.55 -8.60
C ILE A 245 -9.61 -24.30 -8.36
N MET A 246 -9.59 -25.39 -7.58
CA MET A 246 -10.78 -26.20 -7.29
C MET A 246 -11.91 -25.48 -6.51
N PRO A 247 -11.64 -24.50 -5.62
CA PRO A 247 -12.69 -23.72 -4.94
C PRO A 247 -13.19 -22.51 -5.74
N VAL A 248 -12.56 -22.17 -6.86
CA VAL A 248 -12.81 -20.92 -7.63
C VAL A 248 -13.83 -21.13 -8.76
N PHE A 249 -14.15 -22.38 -9.10
CA PHE A 249 -15.15 -22.80 -10.08
C PHE A 249 -16.21 -23.71 -9.44
#